data_AF-A0A1H0RRF3-F1
#
_entry.id   AF-A0A1H0RRF3-F1
#
_cell.length_a   1.000
_cell.length_b   1.000
_cell.length_c   1.000
_cell.angle_alpha   90.00
_cell.angle_beta   90.00
_cell.angle_gamma   90.00
#
_symmetry.space_group_name_H-M   'P 1'
#
loop_
_entity.id
_entity.type
_entity.pdbx_description
1 polymer ?
#
loop_
_entity_poly.entity_id
_entity_poly.type
_entity_poly.pdbx_seq_one_letter_code
_entity_poly.pdbx_strand_id
1 'polypeptide(L)'
;MYMLFNVERYEDKIRIVKQSDTELFNISLYIDQFYLGSISYLNDMSLNLPYNYADTLIIKADILSNGYLYSLTEQHPIRLRNHHETAEISYKPGDILVACDNVNGLPYGYMGHSVIAVDSTHGIEAIPIHPIIRKVSITSFKNDHPKHVVIRPNSSDVGKKAAEYAKKYLDDYNKEGTKKPKFKFTLSEPLDENEFIYCSKLVWMAYYFGAGIEFKNDHLWFAPEDLYTKSLDHPDFEIVESHPDFAFKVDL
;
A
#
# COMPACT_ATOMS: atom_id res chain seq x y z
N MET A 1 30.46 -2.40 -20.27
CA MET A 1 30.76 -3.14 -19.01
C MET A 1 30.24 -4.55 -19.21
N TYR A 2 31.09 -5.57 -19.15
CA TYR A 2 30.64 -6.96 -19.26
C TYR A 2 29.93 -7.34 -17.95
N MET A 3 28.69 -7.81 -18.03
CA MET A 3 27.98 -8.35 -16.87
C MET A 3 28.44 -9.80 -16.66
N LEU A 4 28.83 -10.12 -15.43
CA LEU A 4 29.26 -11.45 -15.00
C LEU A 4 28.07 -12.31 -14.59
N PHE A 5 26.93 -11.70 -14.28
CA PHE A 5 25.71 -12.37 -13.84
C PHE A 5 24.51 -11.99 -14.71
N ASN A 6 23.65 -12.97 -14.98
CA ASN A 6 22.27 -12.76 -15.41
C ASN A 6 21.36 -12.92 -14.21
N VAL A 7 20.43 -11.99 -14.04
CA VAL A 7 19.50 -11.97 -12.91
C VAL A 7 18.08 -11.92 -13.44
N GLU A 8 17.30 -12.93 -13.10
CA GLU A 8 15.91 -13.09 -13.53
C GLU A 8 15.01 -13.10 -12.29
N ARG A 9 13.92 -12.33 -12.32
CA ARG A 9 12.93 -12.34 -11.23
C ARG A 9 11.67 -13.09 -11.66
N TYR A 10 11.20 -13.95 -10.77
CA TYR A 10 9.94 -14.68 -10.87
C TYR A 10 9.15 -14.45 -9.59
N GLU A 11 8.18 -13.53 -9.63
CA GLU A 11 7.34 -13.18 -8.47
C GLU A 11 8.16 -12.75 -7.24
N ASP A 12 8.20 -13.58 -6.21
CA ASP A 12 8.90 -13.43 -4.94
C ASP A 12 10.33 -14.03 -4.97
N LYS A 13 10.78 -14.55 -6.11
CA LYS A 13 12.08 -15.21 -6.26
C LYS A 13 12.98 -14.48 -7.26
N ILE A 14 14.26 -14.49 -6.97
CA ILE A 14 15.31 -14.10 -7.92
C ILE A 14 16.19 -15.30 -8.23
N ARG A 15 16.52 -15.47 -9.50
CA ARG A 15 17.50 -16.44 -10.00
C ARG A 15 18.72 -15.69 -10.48
N ILE A 16 19.89 -16.06 -9.99
CA ILE A 16 21.18 -15.48 -10.32
C ILE A 16 22.00 -16.54 -11.02
N VAL A 17 22.40 -16.30 -12.27
CA VAL A 17 23.19 -17.23 -13.09
C VAL A 17 24.49 -16.56 -13.50
N LYS A 18 25.63 -17.18 -13.20
CA LYS A 18 26.95 -16.72 -13.65
C LYS A 18 27.09 -16.95 -15.15
N GLN A 19 27.44 -15.91 -15.89
CA GLN A 19 27.64 -15.95 -17.35
C GLN A 19 29.12 -15.92 -17.77
N SER A 20 30.04 -15.73 -16.83
CA SER A 20 31.46 -15.63 -17.11
C SER A 20 32.24 -16.89 -16.68
N ASP A 21 33.31 -17.19 -17.41
CA ASP A 21 34.30 -18.21 -17.00
C ASP A 21 35.28 -17.68 -15.94
N THR A 22 35.25 -16.38 -15.63
CA THR A 22 36.11 -15.73 -14.63
C THR A 22 35.93 -16.36 -13.27
N GLU A 23 37.03 -16.74 -12.62
CA GLU A 23 36.98 -17.25 -11.24
C GLU A 23 36.66 -16.10 -10.26
N LEU A 24 35.67 -16.33 -9.41
CA LEU A 24 35.14 -15.33 -8.47
C LEU A 24 35.32 -15.83 -7.04
N PHE A 25 35.66 -14.91 -6.15
CA PHE A 25 35.86 -15.15 -4.72
C PHE A 25 34.98 -14.20 -3.90
N ASN A 26 34.70 -14.57 -2.64
CA ASN A 26 34.00 -13.72 -1.66
C ASN A 26 32.70 -13.06 -2.18
N ILE A 27 31.86 -13.82 -2.88
CA ILE A 27 30.65 -13.27 -3.49
C ILE A 27 29.68 -12.88 -2.37
N SER A 28 29.33 -11.61 -2.30
CA SER A 28 28.43 -11.04 -1.29
C SER A 28 27.20 -10.46 -1.96
N LEU A 29 26.03 -10.78 -1.42
CA LEU A 29 24.75 -10.40 -1.99
C LEU A 29 24.05 -9.38 -1.08
N TYR A 30 23.48 -8.36 -1.69
CA TYR A 30 22.68 -7.35 -1.01
C TYR A 30 21.39 -7.10 -1.78
N ILE A 31 20.29 -6.88 -1.07
CA ILE A 31 19.04 -6.32 -1.63
C ILE A 31 18.85 -4.94 -1.01
N ASP A 32 18.72 -3.90 -1.84
CA ASP A 32 18.50 -2.51 -1.40
C ASP A 32 19.44 -2.07 -0.26
N GLN A 33 20.73 -2.42 -0.39
CA GLN A 33 21.80 -2.22 0.61
C GLN A 33 21.77 -3.14 1.84
N PHE A 34 20.74 -3.97 2.03
CA PHE A 34 20.69 -4.98 3.09
C PHE A 34 21.51 -6.21 2.72
N TYR A 35 22.47 -6.56 3.57
CA TYR A 35 23.31 -7.75 3.38
C TYR A 35 22.52 -9.03 3.60
N LEU A 36 22.51 -9.91 2.59
CA LEU A 36 21.85 -11.21 2.67
C LEU A 36 22.79 -12.33 3.12
N GLY A 37 24.07 -12.23 2.74
CA GLY A 37 25.03 -13.28 2.97
C GLY A 37 26.15 -13.29 1.94
N SER A 38 27.09 -14.20 2.15
CA SER A 38 28.21 -14.44 1.26
C SER A 38 28.34 -15.92 0.91
N ILE A 39 28.86 -16.17 -0.29
CA ILE A 39 29.06 -17.51 -0.83
C ILE A 39 30.43 -17.59 -1.52
N SER A 40 31.08 -18.74 -1.39
CA SER A 40 32.40 -18.98 -1.97
C SER A 40 32.33 -19.37 -3.44
N TYR A 41 31.18 -19.82 -3.93
CA TYR A 41 30.99 -20.27 -5.31
C TYR A 41 29.54 -20.02 -5.76
N LEU A 42 29.36 -19.52 -6.99
CA LEU A 42 28.06 -19.25 -7.58
C LEU A 42 28.07 -19.57 -9.07
N ASN A 43 27.32 -20.59 -9.48
CA ASN A 43 26.99 -20.82 -10.89
C ASN A 43 25.52 -20.50 -11.18
N ASP A 44 24.63 -21.02 -10.34
CA ASP A 44 23.19 -20.81 -10.39
C ASP A 44 22.67 -20.82 -8.95
N MET A 45 21.85 -19.84 -8.59
CA MET A 45 21.23 -19.73 -7.29
C MET A 45 19.83 -19.15 -7.43
N SER A 46 18.91 -19.64 -6.62
CA SER A 46 17.61 -19.00 -6.40
C SER A 46 17.49 -18.52 -4.97
N LEU A 47 16.99 -17.29 -4.78
CA LEU A 47 16.74 -16.69 -3.48
C LEU A 47 15.29 -16.24 -3.41
N ASN A 48 14.64 -16.47 -2.28
CA ASN A 48 13.40 -15.80 -1.96
C ASN A 48 13.73 -14.36 -1.55
N LEU A 49 12.95 -13.41 -2.07
CA LEU A 49 13.06 -12.03 -1.66
C LEU A 49 12.53 -11.89 -0.23
N PRO A 50 13.21 -11.09 0.62
CA PRO A 50 12.72 -10.82 1.97
C PRO A 50 11.41 -10.00 1.97
N TYR A 51 11.10 -9.32 0.86
CA TYR A 51 9.88 -8.55 0.64
C TYR A 51 9.60 -8.36 -0.86
N ASN A 52 8.32 -8.19 -1.21
CA ASN A 52 7.85 -8.15 -2.61
C ASN A 52 8.27 -6.90 -3.41
N TYR A 53 8.76 -5.86 -2.75
CA TYR A 53 9.14 -4.58 -3.37
C TYR A 53 10.65 -4.37 -3.47
N ALA A 54 11.45 -5.44 -3.44
CA ALA A 54 12.89 -5.34 -3.64
C ALA A 54 13.22 -4.68 -4.98
N ASP A 55 14.09 -3.66 -4.94
CA ASP A 55 14.37 -2.80 -6.10
C ASP A 55 15.63 -3.25 -6.84
N THR A 56 16.71 -3.41 -6.08
CA THR A 56 18.05 -3.63 -6.62
C THR A 56 18.75 -4.77 -5.90
N LEU A 57 19.22 -5.75 -6.68
CA LEU A 57 20.19 -6.73 -6.22
C LEU A 57 21.59 -6.17 -6.49
N ILE A 58 22.42 -6.15 -5.46
CA ILE A 58 23.84 -5.79 -5.59
C ILE A 58 24.67 -7.04 -5.33
N ILE A 59 25.52 -7.38 -6.30
CA ILE A 59 26.45 -8.51 -6.20
C ILE A 59 27.85 -7.93 -6.15
N LYS A 60 28.56 -8.19 -5.05
CA LYS A 60 29.99 -7.89 -4.90
C LYS A 60 30.78 -9.16 -5.00
N ALA A 61 31.87 -9.17 -5.75
CA ALA A 61 32.76 -10.32 -5.87
C ALA A 61 34.20 -9.87 -6.06
N ASP A 62 35.14 -10.68 -5.61
CA ASP A 62 36.55 -10.48 -5.85
C ASP A 62 37.02 -11.34 -7.04
N ILE A 63 37.86 -10.77 -7.90
CA ILE A 63 38.49 -11.46 -9.03
C ILE A 63 40.00 -11.43 -8.89
N LEU A 64 40.66 -12.54 -9.21
CA LEU A 64 42.12 -12.61 -9.27
C LEU A 64 42.58 -12.38 -10.71
N SER A 65 43.36 -11.34 -10.93
CA SER A 65 43.95 -11.04 -12.25
C SER A 65 45.41 -10.62 -12.09
N ASN A 66 46.30 -11.30 -12.80
CA ASN A 66 47.75 -11.05 -12.74
C ASN A 66 48.35 -11.06 -11.31
N GLY A 67 47.80 -11.90 -10.42
CA GLY A 67 48.25 -12.00 -9.03
C GLY A 67 47.69 -10.93 -8.08
N TYR A 68 46.83 -10.04 -8.57
CA TYR A 68 46.16 -9.01 -7.76
C TYR A 68 44.67 -9.30 -7.62
N LEU A 69 44.14 -9.07 -6.42
CA LEU A 69 42.71 -9.18 -6.12
C LEU A 69 42.02 -7.85 -6.42
N TYR A 70 40.94 -7.89 -7.20
CA TYR A 70 40.10 -6.72 -7.50
C TYR A 70 38.67 -6.99 -7.07
N SER A 71 38.06 -6.03 -6.37
CA SER A 71 36.63 -6.11 -6.05
C SER A 71 35.79 -5.50 -7.16
N LEU A 72 34.79 -6.24 -7.60
CA LEU A 72 33.79 -5.84 -8.58
C LEU A 72 32.42 -5.74 -7.92
N THR A 73 31.61 -4.81 -8.41
CA THR A 73 30.23 -4.62 -7.95
C THR A 73 29.32 -4.51 -9.16
N GLU A 74 28.31 -5.38 -9.22
CA GLU A 74 27.21 -5.28 -10.17
C GLU A 74 25.92 -4.93 -9.47
N GLN A 75 25.12 -4.10 -10.12
CA GLN A 75 23.78 -3.74 -9.67
C GLN A 75 22.79 -4.21 -10.73
N HIS A 76 21.83 -5.01 -10.29
CA HIS A 76 20.81 -5.62 -11.13
C HIS A 76 19.45 -5.09 -10.68
N PRO A 77 18.71 -4.37 -11.54
CA PRO A 77 17.34 -3.99 -11.23
C PRO A 77 16.49 -5.26 -11.16
N ILE A 78 15.93 -5.52 -9.98
CA ILE A 78 15.08 -6.69 -9.72
C ILE A 78 13.65 -6.27 -9.40
N ARG A 79 13.26 -5.02 -9.68
CA ARG A 79 11.86 -4.60 -9.63
C ARG A 79 11.02 -5.54 -10.50
N LEU A 80 9.87 -5.99 -9.99
CA LEU A 80 8.86 -6.57 -10.87
C LEU A 80 8.57 -5.52 -11.95
N ARG A 81 8.63 -5.89 -13.22
CA ARG A 81 8.15 -5.02 -14.31
C ARG A 81 6.66 -4.70 -14.21
N ASN A 82 5.94 -5.32 -13.26
CA ASN A 82 4.58 -4.98 -12.86
C ASN A 82 4.53 -3.92 -11.76
N HIS A 83 5.67 -3.45 -11.23
CA HIS A 83 5.73 -2.17 -10.55
C HIS A 83 5.62 -1.14 -11.65
N HIS A 84 4.37 -0.73 -11.91
CA HIS A 84 4.03 0.40 -12.76
C HIS A 84 5.14 1.46 -12.67
N GLU A 85 5.97 1.57 -13.71
CA GLU A 85 6.35 2.90 -14.16
C GLU A 85 5.07 3.69 -14.12
N THR A 86 5.04 4.73 -13.30
CA THR A 86 3.88 5.53 -12.93
C THR A 86 3.21 6.11 -14.19
N ALA A 87 2.44 5.29 -14.91
CA ALA A 87 1.19 5.75 -15.45
C ALA A 87 0.45 6.25 -14.21
N GLU A 88 0.22 7.57 -14.14
CA GLU A 88 -0.60 8.15 -13.09
C GLU A 88 -1.83 7.26 -12.92
N ILE A 89 -1.96 6.62 -11.76
CA ILE A 89 -3.12 5.79 -11.49
C ILE A 89 -4.31 6.73 -11.56
N SER A 90 -5.13 6.54 -12.59
CA SER A 90 -6.36 7.29 -12.71
C SER A 90 -7.30 6.75 -11.64
N TYR A 91 -7.47 7.54 -10.58
CA TYR A 91 -8.41 7.24 -9.50
C TYR A 91 -9.83 7.14 -10.05
N LYS A 92 -10.60 6.22 -9.52
CA LYS A 92 -11.99 5.96 -9.93
C LYS A 92 -12.92 6.16 -8.74
N PRO A 93 -14.17 6.57 -8.98
CA PRO A 93 -15.19 6.58 -7.94
C PRO A 93 -15.27 5.23 -7.24
N GLY A 94 -15.15 5.26 -5.92
CA GLY A 94 -15.14 4.07 -5.06
C GLY A 94 -13.76 3.64 -4.60
N ASP A 95 -12.66 4.05 -5.26
CA ASP A 95 -11.33 3.66 -4.77
C ASP A 95 -11.16 4.04 -3.30
N ILE A 96 -10.68 3.10 -2.51
CA ILE A 96 -10.43 3.25 -1.08
C ILE A 96 -8.95 3.56 -0.93
N LEU A 97 -8.64 4.74 -0.41
CA LEU A 97 -7.28 5.08 -0.03
C LEU A 97 -7.15 4.85 1.47
N VAL A 98 -6.22 4.00 1.87
CA VAL A 98 -5.92 3.72 3.28
C VAL A 98 -4.47 4.08 3.55
N ALA A 99 -4.25 4.90 4.57
CA ALA A 99 -2.93 5.26 5.06
C ALA A 99 -2.63 4.53 6.37
N CYS A 100 -1.38 4.11 6.54
CA CYS A 100 -0.87 3.53 7.79
C CYS A 100 0.08 4.50 8.52
N ASP A 101 0.16 5.76 8.09
CA ASP A 101 0.98 6.78 8.71
C ASP A 101 0.20 7.69 9.66
N ASN A 102 0.95 8.28 10.59
CA ASN A 102 0.42 9.01 11.72
C ASN A 102 0.87 10.45 11.68
N VAL A 103 -0.07 11.35 11.42
CA VAL A 103 0.18 12.81 11.43
C VAL A 103 0.40 13.35 12.87
N ASN A 104 0.13 12.53 13.90
CA ASN A 104 0.14 12.93 15.32
C ASN A 104 1.30 12.32 16.15
N GLY A 105 2.35 11.79 15.52
CA GLY A 105 3.57 11.37 16.23
C GLY A 105 3.57 9.97 16.84
N LEU A 106 2.55 9.15 16.57
CA LEU A 106 2.61 7.70 16.85
C LEU A 106 3.48 6.99 15.80
N PRO A 107 4.14 5.86 16.14
CA PRO A 107 4.91 5.11 15.14
C PRO A 107 4.03 4.65 13.97
N TYR A 108 4.59 4.57 12.76
CA TYR A 108 3.85 4.07 11.58
C TYR A 108 3.30 2.66 11.79
N GLY A 109 2.09 2.43 11.29
CA GLY A 109 1.38 1.15 11.33
C GLY A 109 0.50 0.92 12.56
N TYR A 110 0.40 1.88 13.48
CA TYR A 110 -0.41 1.76 14.71
C TYR A 110 -1.74 2.52 14.67
N MET A 111 -1.85 3.48 13.76
CA MET A 111 -3.06 4.24 13.47
C MET A 111 -3.00 4.55 11.98
N GLY A 112 -4.13 4.92 11.42
CA GLY A 112 -4.24 5.19 10.00
C GLY A 112 -5.29 6.22 9.69
N HIS A 113 -5.48 6.45 8.40
CA HIS A 113 -6.53 7.30 7.88
C HIS A 113 -7.11 6.69 6.62
N SER A 114 -8.34 7.07 6.27
CA SER A 114 -8.95 6.58 5.04
C SER A 114 -9.82 7.61 4.35
N VAL A 115 -9.85 7.50 3.03
CA VAL A 115 -10.61 8.34 2.11
C VAL A 115 -11.30 7.42 1.09
N ILE A 116 -12.52 7.75 0.71
CA ILE A 116 -13.15 7.17 -0.48
C ILE A 116 -13.07 8.17 -1.64
N ALA A 117 -12.46 7.76 -2.76
CA ALA A 117 -12.42 8.54 -3.98
C ALA A 117 -13.82 8.68 -4.57
N VAL A 118 -14.18 9.88 -5.00
CA VAL A 118 -15.50 10.17 -5.60
C VAL A 118 -15.42 10.64 -7.04
N ASP A 119 -14.22 10.99 -7.48
CA ASP A 119 -13.82 11.28 -8.85
C ASP A 119 -12.30 11.03 -8.98
N SER A 120 -11.71 11.37 -10.14
CA SER A 120 -10.30 11.08 -10.40
C SER A 120 -9.31 11.96 -9.65
N THR A 121 -9.77 13.02 -8.99
CA THR A 121 -8.89 13.99 -8.30
C THR A 121 -9.30 14.27 -6.86
N HIS A 122 -10.47 13.79 -6.42
CA HIS A 122 -10.98 14.04 -5.09
C HIS A 122 -11.55 12.80 -4.41
N GLY A 123 -11.49 12.83 -3.08
CA GLY A 123 -12.22 11.92 -2.21
C GLY A 123 -12.98 12.66 -1.12
N ILE A 124 -13.68 11.89 -0.30
CA ILE A 124 -14.37 12.36 0.89
C ILE A 124 -13.83 11.60 2.10
N GLU A 125 -13.61 12.33 3.18
CA GLU A 125 -13.09 11.81 4.44
C GLU A 125 -13.84 12.37 5.64
N ALA A 126 -13.63 11.71 6.78
CA ALA A 126 -14.01 12.20 8.09
C ALA A 126 -12.76 12.45 8.95
N ILE A 127 -12.64 13.65 9.53
CA ILE A 127 -11.50 14.08 10.36
C ILE A 127 -11.96 14.75 11.67
N PRO A 128 -11.12 14.85 12.72
CA PRO A 128 -11.50 15.43 14.01
C PRO A 128 -11.63 16.96 14.04
N ILE A 129 -11.56 17.65 12.89
CA ILE A 129 -11.59 19.11 12.79
C ILE A 129 -12.79 19.52 11.92
N HIS A 130 -13.46 20.63 12.25
CA HIS A 130 -14.58 21.13 11.45
C HIS A 130 -14.12 21.73 10.10
N PRO A 131 -14.82 21.44 8.99
CA PRO A 131 -15.93 20.49 8.87
C PRO A 131 -15.45 19.03 9.00
N ILE A 132 -16.13 18.25 9.85
CA ILE A 132 -15.77 16.86 10.18
C ILE A 132 -15.79 16.00 8.93
N ILE A 133 -16.81 16.16 8.09
CA ILE A 133 -16.89 15.53 6.77
C ILE A 133 -16.50 16.56 5.73
N ARG A 134 -15.55 16.23 4.87
CA ARG A 134 -15.08 17.16 3.84
C ARG A 134 -14.66 16.46 2.57
N LYS A 135 -14.70 17.21 1.47
CA LYS A 135 -14.07 16.84 0.20
C LYS A 135 -12.58 17.22 0.28
N VAL A 136 -11.70 16.32 -0.10
CA VAL A 136 -10.23 16.51 -0.11
C VAL A 136 -9.70 16.15 -1.50
N SER A 137 -8.62 16.81 -1.95
CA SER A 137 -7.93 16.37 -3.16
C SER A 137 -7.09 15.13 -2.85
N ILE A 138 -7.07 14.19 -3.79
CA ILE A 138 -6.26 12.97 -3.64
C ILE A 138 -4.78 13.34 -3.51
N THR A 139 -4.31 14.36 -4.22
CA THR A 139 -2.96 14.89 -4.08
C THR A 139 -2.66 15.38 -2.65
N SER A 140 -3.57 16.11 -2.01
CA SER A 140 -3.37 16.54 -0.61
C SER A 140 -3.28 15.33 0.30
N PHE A 141 -4.20 14.37 0.15
CA PHE A 141 -4.16 13.13 0.93
C PHE A 141 -2.81 12.42 0.77
N LYS A 142 -2.30 12.23 -0.45
CA LYS A 142 -1.00 11.57 -0.68
C LYS A 142 0.19 12.32 -0.09
N ASN A 143 0.12 13.65 -0.07
CA ASN A 143 1.17 14.47 0.53
C ASN A 143 1.16 14.38 2.05
N ASP A 144 -0.03 14.40 2.65
CA ASP A 144 -0.22 14.29 4.09
C ASP A 144 0.05 12.85 4.58
N HIS A 145 -0.22 11.88 3.70
CA HIS A 145 -0.15 10.44 3.95
C HIS A 145 0.65 9.69 2.85
N PRO A 146 1.98 9.84 2.79
CA PRO A 146 2.80 9.21 1.77
C PRO A 146 2.76 7.67 1.82
N LYS A 147 2.54 7.06 3.00
CA LYS A 147 2.48 5.61 3.18
C LYS A 147 1.03 5.13 3.13
N HIS A 148 0.52 4.99 1.92
CA HIS A 148 -0.84 4.55 1.66
C HIS A 148 -0.92 3.42 0.64
N VAL A 149 -2.08 2.80 0.60
CA VAL A 149 -2.52 1.82 -0.39
C VAL A 149 -3.83 2.30 -1.01
N VAL A 150 -4.06 1.91 -2.26
CA VAL A 150 -5.29 2.16 -3.00
C VAL A 150 -5.92 0.82 -3.34
N ILE A 151 -7.11 0.59 -2.82
CA ILE A 151 -7.90 -0.61 -3.03
C ILE A 151 -9.08 -0.24 -3.93
N ARG A 152 -9.34 -1.05 -4.94
CA ARG A 152 -10.38 -0.79 -5.95
C ARG A 152 -11.39 -1.92 -5.98
N PRO A 153 -12.70 -1.63 -6.06
CA PRO A 153 -13.68 -2.65 -6.36
C PRO A 153 -13.53 -3.10 -7.82
N ASN A 154 -13.56 -4.40 -8.06
CA ASN A 154 -13.49 -5.02 -9.39
C ASN A 154 -14.65 -4.55 -10.29
N SER A 155 -15.80 -4.23 -9.69
CA SER A 155 -16.96 -3.67 -10.37
C SER A 155 -16.99 -2.14 -10.29
N SER A 156 -16.97 -1.48 -11.44
CA SER A 156 -17.12 -0.02 -11.50
C SER A 156 -18.46 0.47 -10.96
N ASP A 157 -19.51 -0.34 -11.03
CA ASP A 157 -20.84 0.04 -10.55
C ASP A 157 -20.92 -0.01 -9.03
N VAL A 158 -20.22 -0.97 -8.40
CA VAL A 158 -20.04 -1.00 -6.94
C VAL A 158 -19.33 0.29 -6.48
N GLY A 159 -18.22 0.64 -7.13
CA GLY A 159 -17.48 1.85 -6.79
C GLY A 159 -18.27 3.14 -6.98
N LYS A 160 -19.03 3.28 -8.08
CA LYS A 160 -19.91 4.44 -8.33
C LYS A 160 -20.97 4.59 -7.24
N LYS A 161 -21.65 3.51 -6.87
CA LYS A 161 -22.69 3.54 -5.84
C LYS A 161 -22.15 3.93 -4.47
N ALA A 162 -20.98 3.41 -4.09
CA ALA A 162 -20.31 3.80 -2.86
C ALA A 162 -19.93 5.30 -2.88
N ALA A 163 -19.35 5.78 -3.99
CA ALA A 163 -19.01 7.19 -4.15
C ALA A 163 -20.24 8.12 -4.14
N GLU A 164 -21.36 7.70 -4.73
CA GLU A 164 -22.64 8.43 -4.71
C GLU A 164 -23.19 8.54 -3.29
N TYR A 165 -23.12 7.47 -2.50
CA TYR A 165 -23.49 7.53 -1.09
C TYR A 165 -22.60 8.52 -0.34
N ALA A 166 -21.28 8.47 -0.51
CA ALA A 166 -20.36 9.38 0.18
C ALA A 166 -20.64 10.85 -0.19
N LYS A 167 -20.90 11.15 -1.47
CA LYS A 167 -21.32 12.47 -1.94
C LYS A 167 -22.60 12.93 -1.25
N LYS A 168 -23.63 12.08 -1.26
CA LYS A 168 -24.91 12.35 -0.59
C LYS A 168 -24.74 12.61 0.90
N TYR A 169 -23.90 11.81 1.58
CA TYR A 169 -23.63 11.98 3.00
C TYR A 169 -22.99 13.33 3.31
N LEU A 170 -22.04 13.78 2.49
CA LEU A 170 -21.44 15.11 2.59
C LEU A 170 -22.49 16.22 2.35
N ASP A 171 -23.36 16.06 1.35
CA ASP A 171 -24.42 17.04 1.05
C ASP A 171 -25.41 17.16 2.23
N ASP A 172 -25.84 16.02 2.79
CA ASP A 172 -26.75 15.97 3.95
C ASP A 172 -26.09 16.55 5.22
N TYR A 173 -24.77 16.35 5.40
CA TYR A 173 -23.98 16.96 6.47
C TYR A 173 -23.87 18.50 6.33
N ASN A 174 -23.81 19.00 5.10
CA ASN A 174 -23.72 20.44 4.82
C ASN A 174 -25.06 21.16 4.90
N LYS A 175 -26.18 20.43 4.76
CA LYS A 175 -27.53 20.99 4.83
C LYS A 175 -27.82 21.60 6.20
N GLU A 176 -28.44 22.77 6.22
CA GLU A 176 -28.88 23.41 7.46
C GLU A 176 -30.04 22.64 8.11
N GLY A 177 -30.07 22.63 9.44
CA GLY A 177 -31.14 21.98 10.22
C GLY A 177 -31.05 20.46 10.29
N THR A 178 -30.03 19.81 9.71
CA THR A 178 -29.78 18.38 9.88
C THR A 178 -28.99 18.10 11.16
N LYS A 179 -29.30 17.00 11.84
CA LYS A 179 -28.48 16.50 12.96
C LYS A 179 -27.13 16.07 12.39
N LYS A 180 -26.06 16.73 12.82
CA LYS A 180 -24.70 16.41 12.38
C LYS A 180 -24.08 15.33 13.28
N PRO A 181 -23.40 14.33 12.70
CA PRO A 181 -22.62 13.36 13.47
C PRO A 181 -21.46 14.07 14.19
N LYS A 182 -21.01 13.48 15.29
CA LYS A 182 -19.80 13.91 16.00
C LYS A 182 -18.63 13.04 15.59
N PHE A 183 -17.43 13.61 15.49
CA PHE A 183 -16.24 12.79 15.28
C PHE A 183 -15.88 12.05 16.56
N LYS A 184 -15.91 10.72 16.55
CA LYS A 184 -15.54 9.90 17.72
C LYS A 184 -15.30 8.43 17.34
N PHE A 185 -14.18 7.87 17.78
CA PHE A 185 -14.01 6.42 17.84
C PHE A 185 -14.77 5.89 19.07
N THR A 186 -15.74 5.00 18.85
CA THR A 186 -16.53 4.43 19.95
C THR A 186 -16.94 2.99 19.66
N LEU A 187 -17.02 2.20 20.73
CA LEU A 187 -17.59 0.84 20.74
C LEU A 187 -19.08 0.85 21.13
N SER A 188 -19.57 2.00 21.58
CA SER A 188 -20.91 2.15 22.14
C SER A 188 -21.99 2.29 21.07
N GLU A 189 -21.61 2.30 19.79
CA GLU A 189 -22.51 2.53 18.67
C GLU A 189 -22.16 1.56 17.53
N PRO A 190 -23.15 0.85 16.97
CA PRO A 190 -22.98 0.10 15.73
C PRO A 190 -22.47 0.94 14.55
N LEU A 191 -21.96 0.26 13.51
CA LEU A 191 -21.45 0.92 12.30
C LEU A 191 -22.55 1.53 11.42
N ASP A 192 -23.77 1.03 11.53
CA ASP A 192 -24.93 1.44 10.73
C ASP A 192 -25.74 2.59 11.37
N GLU A 193 -25.35 3.07 12.55
CA GLU A 193 -25.91 4.26 13.18
C GLU A 193 -25.10 5.55 12.85
N ASN A 194 -25.74 6.71 12.95
CA ASN A 194 -25.23 8.01 12.45
C ASN A 194 -24.91 9.04 13.55
N GLU A 195 -24.80 8.65 14.82
CA GLU A 195 -24.42 9.58 15.89
C GLU A 195 -22.93 9.94 15.85
N PHE A 196 -22.07 8.94 15.68
CA PHE A 196 -20.62 9.11 15.58
C PHE A 196 -20.07 8.70 14.22
N ILE A 197 -19.06 9.43 13.76
CA ILE A 197 -18.39 9.19 12.49
C ILE A 197 -16.87 9.30 12.65
N TYR A 198 -16.14 8.55 11.84
CA TYR A 198 -14.69 8.60 11.71
C TYR A 198 -14.31 8.06 10.32
N CYS A 199 -13.03 8.16 9.95
CA CYS A 199 -12.57 7.96 8.58
C CYS A 199 -13.02 6.62 7.98
N SER A 200 -12.69 5.51 8.63
CA SER A 200 -13.00 4.16 8.15
C SER A 200 -14.49 3.83 8.24
N LYS A 201 -15.23 4.33 9.24
CA LYS A 201 -16.69 4.18 9.30
C LYS A 201 -17.39 4.88 8.14
N LEU A 202 -16.93 6.05 7.71
CA LEU A 202 -17.48 6.72 6.53
C LEU A 202 -17.34 5.86 5.27
N VAL A 203 -16.17 5.25 5.06
CA VAL A 203 -15.94 4.36 3.92
C VAL A 203 -16.80 3.10 4.04
N TRP A 204 -16.86 2.49 5.23
CA TRP A 204 -17.72 1.33 5.49
C TRP A 204 -19.17 1.63 5.15
N MET A 205 -19.72 2.74 5.64
CA MET A 205 -21.11 3.16 5.38
C MET A 205 -21.35 3.38 3.88
N ALA A 206 -20.39 3.94 3.16
CA ALA A 206 -20.49 4.13 1.71
C ALA A 206 -20.65 2.81 0.96
N TYR A 207 -19.87 1.79 1.32
CA TYR A 207 -19.97 0.47 0.71
C TYR A 207 -21.21 -0.31 1.18
N TYR A 208 -21.53 -0.25 2.47
CA TYR A 208 -22.68 -0.97 3.04
C TYR A 208 -24.00 -0.42 2.52
N PHE A 209 -24.26 0.87 2.71
CA PHE A 209 -25.52 1.49 2.32
C PHE A 209 -25.58 1.88 0.85
N GLY A 210 -24.45 2.24 0.23
CA GLY A 210 -24.40 2.63 -1.17
C GLY A 210 -24.38 1.42 -2.11
N ALA A 211 -23.45 0.49 -1.88
CA ALA A 211 -23.18 -0.61 -2.79
C ALA A 211 -23.72 -1.98 -2.34
N GLY A 212 -24.21 -2.10 -1.10
CA GLY A 212 -24.66 -3.37 -0.54
C GLY A 212 -23.51 -4.34 -0.20
N ILE A 213 -22.31 -3.81 0.01
CA ILE A 213 -21.12 -4.59 0.37
C ILE A 213 -20.87 -4.44 1.87
N GLU A 214 -20.89 -5.56 2.59
CA GLU A 214 -20.59 -5.60 4.01
C GLU A 214 -19.15 -6.05 4.25
N PHE A 215 -18.32 -5.14 4.78
CA PHE A 215 -17.06 -5.52 5.40
C PHE A 215 -17.37 -5.95 6.85
N LYS A 216 -17.18 -7.24 7.13
CA LYS A 216 -17.48 -7.79 8.46
C LYS A 216 -16.53 -7.22 9.49
N ASN A 217 -17.08 -6.59 10.51
CA ASN A 217 -16.34 -6.14 11.67
C ASN A 217 -16.26 -7.29 12.69
N ASP A 218 -15.06 -7.78 12.99
CA ASP A 218 -14.81 -8.88 13.94
C ASP A 218 -14.31 -8.40 15.30
N HIS A 219 -13.81 -7.16 15.39
CA HIS A 219 -13.24 -6.58 16.60
C HIS A 219 -13.73 -5.14 16.87
N LEU A 220 -13.28 -4.56 17.99
CA LEU A 220 -13.54 -3.23 18.56
C LEU A 220 -14.33 -2.21 17.70
N TRP A 221 -13.72 -1.09 17.30
CA TRP A 221 -14.26 -0.15 16.33
C TRP A 221 -13.60 -0.45 14.99
N PHE A 222 -14.29 -0.21 13.87
CA PHE A 222 -13.80 -0.58 12.54
C PHE A 222 -12.66 0.35 12.09
N ALA A 223 -11.41 0.03 12.39
CA ALA A 223 -10.25 0.85 12.12
C ALA A 223 -9.89 0.90 10.61
N PRO A 224 -8.99 1.81 10.20
CA PRO A 224 -8.43 1.78 8.85
C PRO A 224 -7.67 0.48 8.53
N GLU A 225 -7.12 -0.18 9.55
CA GLU A 225 -6.52 -1.50 9.40
C GLU A 225 -7.59 -2.55 9.06
N ASP A 226 -8.69 -2.61 9.82
CA ASP A 226 -9.84 -3.46 9.48
C ASP A 226 -10.33 -3.19 8.06
N LEU A 227 -10.49 -1.91 7.69
CA LEU A 227 -10.91 -1.55 6.34
C LEU A 227 -9.97 -2.11 5.27
N TYR A 228 -8.66 -2.04 5.49
CA TYR A 228 -7.67 -2.62 4.60
C TYR A 228 -7.81 -4.14 4.53
N THR A 229 -7.72 -4.82 5.67
CA THR A 229 -7.71 -6.29 5.75
C THR A 229 -9.03 -6.88 5.24
N LYS A 230 -10.18 -6.35 5.67
CA LYS A 230 -11.50 -6.84 5.24
C LYS A 230 -11.84 -6.53 3.78
N SER A 231 -11.29 -5.46 3.21
CA SER A 231 -11.44 -5.22 1.77
C SER A 231 -10.68 -6.27 0.97
N LEU A 232 -9.49 -6.67 1.40
CA LEU A 232 -8.68 -7.68 0.69
C LEU A 232 -9.19 -9.11 0.84
N ASP A 233 -9.84 -9.42 1.97
CA ASP A 233 -10.52 -10.69 2.16
C ASP A 233 -11.77 -10.82 1.26
N HIS A 234 -12.29 -9.70 0.75
CA HIS A 234 -13.46 -9.68 -0.11
C HIS A 234 -13.05 -9.89 -1.59
N PRO A 235 -13.59 -10.91 -2.29
CA PRO A 235 -13.15 -11.29 -3.64
C PRO A 235 -13.41 -10.23 -4.72
N ASP A 236 -14.26 -9.25 -4.42
CA ASP A 236 -14.62 -8.17 -5.35
C ASP A 236 -13.68 -6.95 -5.27
N PHE A 237 -12.52 -7.06 -4.63
CA PHE A 237 -11.56 -5.96 -4.51
C PHE A 237 -10.14 -6.38 -4.89
N GLU A 238 -9.36 -5.40 -5.35
CA GLU A 238 -7.95 -5.57 -5.71
C GLU A 238 -7.12 -4.37 -5.22
N ILE A 239 -5.84 -4.59 -4.95
CA ILE A 239 -4.88 -3.50 -4.75
C ILE A 239 -4.45 -2.98 -6.11
N VAL A 240 -4.54 -1.67 -6.33
CA VAL A 240 -4.06 -1.01 -7.57
C VAL A 240 -2.85 -0.11 -7.36
N GLU A 241 -2.62 0.39 -6.14
CA GLU A 241 -1.43 1.16 -5.74
C GLU A 241 -1.05 0.75 -4.32
N SER A 242 0.23 0.60 -4.02
CA SER A 242 0.70 0.40 -2.65
C SER A 242 2.08 1.02 -2.49
N HIS A 243 2.25 1.87 -1.48
CA HIS A 243 3.57 2.34 -1.09
C HIS A 243 4.41 1.16 -0.56
N PRO A 244 5.70 1.04 -0.90
CA PRO A 244 6.53 -0.12 -0.50
C PRO A 244 6.63 -0.32 1.02
N ASP A 245 6.64 0.78 1.77
CA ASP A 245 6.64 0.76 3.24
C ASP A 245 5.24 0.73 3.88
N PHE A 246 4.17 0.50 3.10
CA PHE A 246 2.82 0.39 3.65
C PHE A 246 2.69 -0.91 4.46
N ALA A 247 2.48 -0.79 5.76
CA ALA A 247 2.21 -1.91 6.64
C ALA A 247 1.53 -1.43 7.93
N PHE A 248 0.43 -2.08 8.30
CA PHE A 248 -0.06 -2.05 9.68
C PHE A 248 0.75 -3.03 10.54
N LYS A 249 1.04 -2.65 11.78
CA LYS A 249 1.88 -3.41 12.73
C LYS A 249 1.08 -4.05 13.86
N VAL A 250 -0.22 -3.82 13.84
CA VAL A 250 -1.18 -4.32 14.82
C VAL A 250 -2.32 -4.91 14.02
N ASP A 251 -2.64 -6.14 14.36
CA ASP A 251 -3.90 -6.81 14.07
C ASP A 251 -4.69 -6.63 15.37
N LEU A 252 -5.70 -5.75 15.38
CA LEU A 252 -6.42 -5.36 16.59
C LEU A 252 -7.70 -6.16 16.77
#